data_AF-A0A351YCV4-F1
#
_entry.id   AF-A0A351YCV4-F1
#
_cell.length_a   1.000
_cell.length_b   1.000
_cell.length_c   1.000
_cell.angle_alpha   90.00
_cell.angle_beta   90.00
_cell.angle_gamma   90.00
#
_symmetry.space_group_name_H-M   'P 1'
#
loop_
_entity.id
_entity.type
_entity.pdbx_description
1 polymer ?
#
loop_
_entity_poly.entity_id
_entity_poly.type
_entity_poly.pdbx_seq_one_letter_code
_entity_poly.pdbx_strand_id
1 'polypeptide(L)'
;DARKLLNILELVVEADSDDAVVITDEKVVERLQQNPLAYDKDGEMHYDIISAYIKSIRGSDPDGALYWLARMIEGGEDPAFIARRLLISAAEDVGLANPNALLLANAAFEAVMKIGWP
;
A
#
# COMPACT_ATOMS: atom_id res chain seq x y z
N ASP A 1 -0.17 -12.86 -4.57
CA ASP A 1 1.17 -13.17 -4.02
C ASP A 1 1.13 -14.57 -3.42
N ALA A 2 1.81 -15.55 -4.06
CA ALA A 2 1.80 -16.95 -3.63
C ALA A 2 2.57 -17.18 -2.32
N ARG A 3 3.58 -16.35 -2.02
CA ARG A 3 4.37 -16.45 -0.78
C ARG A 3 3.51 -16.09 0.42
N LYS A 4 2.73 -15.02 0.29
CA LYS A 4 1.78 -14.61 1.33
C LYS A 4 0.74 -15.69 1.62
N LEU A 5 0.27 -16.39 0.57
CA LEU A 5 -0.68 -17.48 0.71
C LEU A 5 -0.08 -18.68 1.48
N LEU A 6 1.16 -19.05 1.17
CA LEU A 6 1.88 -20.12 1.87
C LEU A 6 2.09 -19.78 3.35
N ASN A 7 2.53 -18.56 3.66
CA ASN A 7 2.75 -18.12 5.04
C ASN A 7 1.45 -18.14 5.86
N ILE A 8 0.31 -17.76 5.26
CA ILE A 8 -0.99 -17.83 5.93
C ILE A 8 -1.39 -19.28 6.19
N LEU A 9 -1.15 -20.19 5.23
CA LEU A 9 -1.44 -21.60 5.39
C LEU A 9 -0.59 -22.22 6.52
N GLU A 10 0.71 -21.92 6.56
CA GLU A 10 1.62 -22.36 7.63
C GLU A 10 1.15 -21.88 9.00
N LEU A 11 0.79 -20.59 9.13
CA LEU A 11 0.28 -20.02 10.38
C LEU A 11 -0.98 -20.75 10.89
N VAL A 12 -1.91 -21.07 9.98
CA VAL A 12 -3.16 -21.76 10.34
C VAL A 12 -2.89 -23.20 10.77
N VAL A 13 -1.94 -23.88 10.11
CA VAL A 13 -1.54 -25.26 10.43
C VAL A 13 -0.77 -25.34 11.75
N GLU A 14 0.20 -24.46 12.00
CA GLU A 14 1.01 -24.45 13.23
C GLU A 14 0.20 -24.08 14.47
N ALA A 15 -0.84 -23.27 14.29
CA ALA A 15 -1.74 -22.90 15.38
C ALA A 15 -2.76 -24.01 15.70
N ASP A 16 -2.81 -25.09 14.94
CA ASP A 16 -3.65 -26.26 15.21
C ASP A 16 -2.81 -27.35 15.91
N SER A 17 -3.39 -28.00 16.91
CA SER A 17 -2.69 -28.99 17.74
C SER A 17 -3.12 -30.43 17.45
N ASP A 18 -4.05 -30.62 16.51
CA ASP A 18 -4.60 -31.91 16.14
C ASP A 18 -3.72 -32.64 15.09
N ASP A 19 -3.69 -33.98 15.15
CA ASP A 19 -2.99 -34.83 14.16
C ASP A 19 -3.50 -34.64 12.72
N ALA A 20 -4.74 -34.15 12.57
CA ALA A 20 -5.37 -33.88 11.28
C ALA A 20 -5.93 -32.45 11.25
N VAL A 21 -5.22 -31.56 10.57
CA VAL A 21 -5.63 -30.16 10.42
C VAL A 21 -6.68 -30.04 9.32
N VAL A 22 -7.91 -29.72 9.70
CA VAL A 22 -8.98 -29.34 8.77
C VAL A 22 -8.98 -27.82 8.63
N ILE A 23 -8.67 -27.32 7.43
CA ILE A 23 -8.70 -25.89 7.08
C ILE A 23 -10.13 -25.51 6.68
N THR A 24 -10.74 -24.56 7.39
CA THR A 24 -12.04 -23.96 7.03
C THR A 24 -11.93 -22.44 6.97
N ASP A 25 -12.86 -21.80 6.25
CA ASP A 25 -12.90 -20.34 6.13
C ASP A 25 -13.04 -19.66 7.51
N GLU A 26 -13.82 -20.24 8.42
CA GLU A 26 -13.96 -19.71 9.79
C GLU A 26 -12.63 -19.74 10.55
N LYS A 27 -11.86 -20.85 10.46
CA LYS A 27 -10.54 -20.96 11.10
C LYS A 27 -9.56 -19.96 10.54
N VAL A 28 -9.56 -19.77 9.23
CA VAL A 28 -8.68 -18.79 8.57
C VAL A 28 -9.00 -17.38 9.08
N VAL A 29 -10.28 -17.00 9.17
CA VAL A 29 -10.71 -15.67 9.66
C VAL A 29 -10.42 -15.49 11.14
N GLU A 30 -10.62 -16.52 11.98
CA GLU A 30 -10.33 -16.47 13.41
C GLU A 30 -8.84 -16.33 13.71
N ARG A 31 -7.99 -17.06 12.97
CA ARG A 31 -6.53 -17.08 13.20
C ARG A 31 -5.79 -15.91 12.57
N LEU A 32 -6.39 -15.27 11.56
CA LEU A 32 -5.90 -14.02 10.98
C LEU A 32 -6.21 -12.78 11.84
N GLN A 33 -6.59 -12.94 13.11
CA GLN A 33 -6.87 -11.82 14.02
C GLN A 33 -5.72 -10.80 14.04
N GLN A 34 -5.99 -9.69 13.35
CA GLN A 34 -5.25 -8.44 13.24
C GLN A 34 -3.88 -8.46 12.53
N ASN A 35 -4.01 -8.26 11.21
CA ASN A 35 -3.30 -7.26 10.42
C ASN A 35 -1.79 -7.41 10.18
N PRO A 36 -1.39 -8.03 9.05
CA PRO A 36 -0.14 -7.69 8.35
C PRO A 36 -0.19 -6.29 7.70
N LEU A 37 -1.12 -5.43 8.15
CA LEU A 37 -1.17 -3.99 7.92
C LEU A 37 -0.29 -3.23 8.92
N ALA A 38 0.56 -3.92 9.70
CA ALA A 38 1.65 -3.31 10.45
C ALA A 38 2.59 -2.57 9.48
N TYR A 39 2.18 -1.36 9.13
CA TYR A 39 2.99 -0.37 8.47
C TYR A 39 4.03 0.05 9.49
N ASP A 40 5.23 -0.48 9.32
CA ASP A 40 6.38 -0.03 10.08
C ASP A 40 6.89 1.26 9.45
N LYS A 41 6.56 2.38 10.08
CA LYS A 41 6.93 3.73 9.65
C LYS A 41 8.45 3.97 9.72
N ASP A 42 9.18 3.17 10.51
CA ASP A 42 10.63 3.23 10.65
C ASP A 42 11.37 2.12 9.87
N GLY A 43 10.63 1.25 9.16
CA GLY A 43 11.18 0.08 8.46
C GLY A 43 11.32 0.21 6.94
N GLU A 44 11.94 -0.80 6.31
CA GLU A 44 12.06 -0.90 4.83
C GLU A 44 10.69 -0.92 4.10
N MET A 45 9.62 -1.29 4.81
CA MET A 45 8.28 -1.44 4.27
C MET A 45 7.69 -0.11 3.76
N HIS A 46 8.09 1.02 4.34
CA HIS A 46 7.75 2.37 3.84
C HIS A 46 8.19 2.54 2.39
N TYR A 47 9.47 2.25 2.09
CA TYR A 47 10.05 2.38 0.75
C TYR A 47 9.43 1.40 -0.24
N ASP A 48 9.12 0.18 0.21
CA ASP A 48 8.48 -0.83 -0.65
C ASP A 48 7.07 -0.41 -1.08
N ILE A 49 6.26 0.07 -0.14
CA ILE A 49 4.87 0.46 -0.42
C ILE A 49 4.84 1.67 -1.36
N ILE A 50 5.63 2.71 -1.08
CA ILE A 50 5.66 3.87 -1.97
C ILE A 50 6.23 3.52 -3.35
N SER A 51 7.18 2.59 -3.42
CA SER A 51 7.70 2.11 -4.69
C SER A 51 6.64 1.34 -5.48
N ALA A 52 5.82 0.52 -4.81
CA ALA A 52 4.69 -0.17 -5.43
C ALA A 52 3.61 0.81 -5.92
N TYR A 53 3.32 1.86 -5.15
CA TYR A 53 2.43 2.96 -5.56
C TYR A 53 2.87 3.61 -6.88
N ILE A 54 4.13 4.05 -6.95
CA ILE A 54 4.67 4.72 -8.15
C ILE A 54 4.77 3.76 -9.34
N LYS A 55 5.15 2.49 -9.11
CA LYS A 55 5.15 1.46 -10.17
C LYS A 55 3.76 1.18 -10.71
N SER A 56 2.73 1.23 -9.87
CA SER A 56 1.34 1.04 -10.31
C SER A 56 0.89 2.19 -11.20
N ILE A 57 1.22 3.45 -10.84
CA ILE A 57 0.98 4.63 -11.70
C ILE A 57 1.69 4.48 -13.05
N ARG A 58 3.00 4.17 -13.02
CA ARG A 58 3.81 3.95 -14.24
C ARG A 58 3.27 2.81 -15.10
N GLY A 59 2.78 1.75 -14.46
CA GLY A 59 2.15 0.59 -15.09
C GLY A 59 0.72 0.85 -15.59
N SER A 60 0.19 2.06 -15.40
CA SER A 60 -1.21 2.41 -15.72
C SER A 60 -2.24 1.50 -15.01
N ASP A 61 -1.94 1.08 -13.79
CA ASP A 61 -2.82 0.31 -12.91
C ASP A 61 -3.42 1.22 -11.82
N PRO A 62 -4.60 1.83 -12.07
CA PRO A 62 -5.24 2.74 -11.12
C PRO A 62 -5.75 2.04 -9.87
N ASP A 63 -6.20 0.78 -9.97
CA ASP A 63 -6.69 0.00 -8.83
C ASP A 63 -5.53 -0.32 -7.88
N GLY A 64 -4.40 -0.75 -8.44
CA GLY A 64 -3.17 -0.95 -7.69
C GLY A 64 -2.68 0.34 -7.02
N ALA A 65 -2.70 1.46 -7.75
CA ALA A 65 -2.30 2.76 -7.20
C ALA A 65 -3.17 3.17 -5.99
N LEU A 66 -4.51 3.01 -6.10
CA LEU A 66 -5.43 3.30 -4.99
C LEU A 66 -5.23 2.35 -3.81
N TYR A 67 -4.97 1.07 -4.07
CA TYR A 67 -4.69 0.09 -3.01
C TYR A 67 -3.44 0.47 -2.21
N TRP A 68 -2.33 0.81 -2.87
CA TRP A 68 -1.10 1.20 -2.18
C TRP A 68 -1.23 2.55 -1.48
N LEU A 69 -1.99 3.49 -2.05
CA LEU A 69 -2.33 4.74 -1.39
C LEU A 69 -3.09 4.50 -0.08
N ALA A 70 -4.15 3.69 -0.12
CA ALA A 70 -4.93 3.33 1.07
C ALA A 70 -4.06 2.65 2.14
N ARG A 71 -3.16 1.75 1.73
CA ARG A 71 -2.18 1.11 2.63
C ARG A 71 -1.27 2.12 3.34
N MET A 72 -0.78 3.14 2.63
CA MET A 72 0.05 4.19 3.23
C MET A 72 -0.75 5.06 4.21
N ILE A 73 -1.99 5.41 3.83
CA ILE A 73 -2.89 6.19 4.66
C ILE A 73 -3.22 5.48 5.98
N GLU A 74 -3.68 4.23 5.90
CA GLU A 74 -3.99 3.41 7.08
C GLU A 74 -2.73 3.14 7.93
N GLY A 75 -1.57 3.11 7.27
CA GLY A 75 -0.28 3.00 7.93
C GLY A 75 0.17 4.26 8.68
N GLY A 76 -0.50 5.39 8.50
CA GLY A 76 -0.11 6.66 9.11
C GLY A 76 1.15 7.27 8.49
N GLU A 77 1.40 7.00 7.21
CA GLU A 77 2.40 7.70 6.39
C GLU A 77 2.19 9.21 6.44
N ASP A 78 3.26 10.00 6.33
CA ASP A 78 3.14 11.45 6.15
C ASP A 78 2.45 11.77 4.80
N PRO A 79 1.26 12.40 4.77
CA PRO A 79 0.57 12.74 3.53
C PRO A 79 1.40 13.68 2.65
N ALA A 80 2.23 14.53 3.24
CA ALA A 80 3.14 15.38 2.49
C ALA A 80 4.24 14.55 1.80
N PHE A 81 4.66 13.42 2.38
CA PHE A 81 5.56 12.47 1.74
C PHE A 81 4.91 11.82 0.51
N ILE A 82 3.69 11.29 0.64
CA ILE A 82 2.95 10.70 -0.48
C ILE A 82 2.80 11.72 -1.62
N ALA A 83 2.39 12.94 -1.30
CA ALA A 83 2.18 13.99 -2.29
C ALA A 83 3.49 14.44 -2.98
N ARG A 84 4.63 14.50 -2.26
CA ARG A 84 5.95 14.74 -2.87
C ARG A 84 6.29 13.67 -3.91
N ARG A 85 6.01 12.41 -3.60
CA ARG A 85 6.30 11.26 -4.50
C ARG A 85 5.40 11.28 -5.73
N LEU A 86 4.14 11.69 -5.58
CA LEU A 86 3.23 11.93 -6.70
C LEU A 86 3.72 13.05 -7.63
N LEU A 87 4.25 14.16 -7.10
CA LEU A 87 4.87 15.21 -7.93
C LEU A 87 6.04 14.68 -8.77
N ILE A 88 6.92 13.88 -8.15
CA ILE A 88 8.06 13.26 -8.85
C ILE A 88 7.56 12.37 -9.99
N SER A 89 6.60 11.48 -9.73
CA SER A 89 6.04 10.61 -10.77
C SER A 89 5.33 11.37 -11.89
N ALA A 90 4.62 12.45 -11.57
CA ALA A 90 4.01 13.30 -12.58
C ALA A 90 5.06 13.94 -13.53
N ALA A 91 6.24 14.30 -13.00
CA ALA A 91 7.34 14.83 -13.81
C ALA A 91 8.14 13.74 -14.56
N GLU A 92 8.41 12.61 -13.92
CA GLU A 92 9.26 11.52 -14.41
C GLU A 92 8.51 10.55 -15.34
N ASP A 93 7.37 10.03 -14.89
CA ASP A 93 6.68 8.92 -15.54
C ASP A 93 5.62 9.40 -16.55
N VAL A 94 4.98 10.54 -16.27
CA VAL A 94 4.02 11.16 -17.20
C VAL A 94 4.71 12.18 -18.10
N GLY A 95 5.46 13.11 -17.49
CA GLY A 95 6.32 14.06 -18.19
C GLY A 95 5.62 14.83 -19.32
N LEU A 96 6.28 14.92 -20.48
CA LEU A 96 5.79 15.68 -21.62
C LEU A 96 4.59 15.04 -22.34
N ALA A 97 4.26 13.78 -22.04
CA ALA A 97 3.08 13.14 -22.62
C ALA A 97 1.78 13.83 -22.14
N ASN A 98 1.78 14.33 -20.90
CA ASN A 98 0.73 15.19 -20.39
C ASN A 98 1.28 16.18 -19.34
N PRO A 99 1.75 17.37 -19.76
CA PRO A 99 2.33 18.36 -18.86
C PRO A 99 1.39 18.85 -17.75
N ASN A 100 0.07 18.73 -17.94
CA ASN A 100 -0.91 19.12 -16.93
C ASN A 100 -0.88 18.21 -15.70
N ALA A 101 -0.33 17.00 -15.79
CA ALA A 101 -0.21 16.09 -14.65
C ALA A 101 0.63 16.70 -13.51
N LEU A 102 1.71 17.41 -13.85
CA LEU A 102 2.55 18.09 -12.85
C LEU A 102 1.78 19.22 -12.15
N LEU A 103 0.98 19.99 -12.89
CA LEU A 103 0.14 21.05 -12.33
C LEU A 103 -0.91 20.48 -11.38
N LEU A 104 -1.54 19.36 -11.74
CA LEU A 104 -2.53 18.68 -10.91
C LEU A 104 -1.90 18.10 -9.64
N ALA A 105 -0.74 17.45 -9.76
CA ALA A 105 0.01 16.94 -8.63
C ALA A 105 0.41 18.07 -7.66
N ASN A 106 0.88 19.21 -8.18
CA ASN A 106 1.20 20.38 -7.37
C ASN A 106 -0.04 20.94 -6.66
N ALA A 107 -1.18 21.06 -7.36
CA ALA A 107 -2.43 21.50 -6.75
C ALA A 107 -2.88 20.55 -5.61
N ALA A 108 -2.71 19.23 -5.80
CA ALA A 108 -2.99 18.24 -4.75
C ALA A 108 -2.04 18.39 -3.55
N PHE A 109 -0.74 18.57 -3.78
CA PHE A 109 0.23 18.82 -2.71
C PHE A 109 -0.11 20.10 -1.93
N GLU A 110 -0.43 21.19 -2.62
CA GLU A 110 -0.87 22.42 -1.96
C GLU A 110 -2.14 22.23 -1.15
N ALA A 111 -3.12 21.48 -1.66
CA ALA A 111 -4.34 21.17 -0.93
C ALA A 111 -4.05 20.42 0.37
N VAL A 112 -3.20 19.38 0.32
CA VAL A 112 -2.77 18.62 1.50
C VAL A 112 -2.07 19.54 2.52
N MET A 113 -1.19 20.42 2.07
CA MET A 113 -0.44 21.33 2.96
C MET A 113 -1.31 22.45 3.56
N LYS A 114 -2.30 22.95 2.82
CA LYS A 114 -3.16 24.08 3.24
C LYS A 114 -4.34 23.64 4.09
N ILE A 115 -5.01 22.54 3.70
CA ILE A 115 -6.22 22.05 4.35
C ILE A 115 -5.85 21.08 5.48
N GLY A 116 -4.75 20.37 5.34
CA GLY A 116 -4.35 19.30 6.25
C GLY A 116 -4.92 17.94 5.83
N TRP A 117 -4.48 16.92 6.57
CA TRP A 117 -5.00 15.56 6.45
C TRP A 117 -6.25 15.41 7.34
N PRO A 118 -7.34 14.77 6.87
CA PRO A 118 -8.53 14.50 7.69
C PRO A 118 -8.24 13.63 8.92
#